data_AF-A0A954I4K6-F1
#
_entry.id   AF-A0A954I4K6-F1
#
_cell.length_a   1.000
_cell.length_b   1.000
_cell.length_c   1.000
_cell.angle_alpha   90.00
_cell.angle_beta   90.00
_cell.angle_gamma   90.00
#
_symmetry.space_group_name_H-M   'P 1'
#
loop_
_entity.id
_entity.type
_entity.pdbx_description
1 polymer ?
#
loop_
_entity_poly.entity_id
_entity_poly.type
_entity_poly.pdbx_seq_one_letter_code
_entity_poly.pdbx_strand_id
1 'polypeptide(L)'
;MTTLTAVSSLPADDAGPDVEAERAERAAAIMDRESAAYAFQIDSASKAKRHPETLLKWSNPAEGSIYGGVYLWTVDERPVVAGSLYQWYSPHTHRSHEFVSLTADAVSGEYEGQPVWNVQQPGITWRELNDAPR
;
A
#
# COMPACT_ATOMS: atom_id res chain seq x y z
N MET A 1 36.45 19.96 9.67
CA MET A 1 35.39 21.00 9.66
C MET A 1 34.34 20.50 8.68
N THR A 2 33.33 19.79 9.19
CA THR A 2 32.32 19.09 8.38
C THR A 2 31.05 19.90 8.43
N THR A 3 30.66 20.48 7.30
CA THR A 3 29.45 21.28 7.16
C THR A 3 28.24 20.35 7.06
N LEU A 4 27.29 20.47 8.00
CA LEU A 4 25.96 19.87 7.87
C LEU A 4 25.18 20.67 6.84
N THR A 5 24.76 20.04 5.74
CA THR A 5 23.82 20.63 4.78
C THR A 5 22.42 20.58 5.38
N ALA A 6 21.79 21.74 5.52
CA ALA A 6 20.40 21.84 5.96
C ALA A 6 19.48 21.20 4.90
N VAL A 7 18.59 20.32 5.34
CA VAL A 7 17.48 19.81 4.52
C VAL A 7 16.48 20.95 4.39
N SER A 8 16.38 21.52 3.18
CA SER A 8 15.35 22.52 2.86
C SER A 8 13.99 21.82 2.85
N SER A 9 13.14 22.08 3.86
CA SER A 9 11.75 21.64 3.81
C SER A 9 11.03 22.37 2.67
N LEU A 10 10.35 21.62 1.81
CA LEU A 10 9.45 22.22 0.83
C LEU A 10 8.28 22.93 1.57
N PRO A 11 7.76 24.04 1.04
CA PRO A 11 6.63 24.71 1.66
C PRO A 11 5.40 23.79 1.65
N ALA A 12 4.75 23.65 2.81
CA ALA A 12 3.47 22.96 2.92
C ALA A 12 2.39 23.72 2.12
N ASP A 13 1.53 22.97 1.44
CA ASP A 13 0.31 23.51 0.80
C ASP A 13 -0.70 23.84 1.90
N ASP A 14 -0.98 25.13 2.10
CA ASP A 14 -1.82 25.64 3.20
C ASP A 14 -3.31 25.62 2.79
N ALA A 15 -3.76 24.45 2.32
CA ALA A 15 -5.14 24.23 1.93
C ALA A 15 -6.05 24.16 3.17
N GLY A 16 -7.23 24.79 3.09
CA GLY A 16 -8.22 24.76 4.16
C GLY A 16 -8.80 23.36 4.40
N PRO A 17 -9.42 23.11 5.57
CA PRO A 17 -9.91 21.79 5.97
C PRO A 17 -10.95 21.18 5.02
N ASP A 18 -11.78 22.02 4.38
CA ASP A 18 -12.77 21.54 3.41
C ASP A 18 -12.13 20.96 2.15
N VAL A 19 -11.04 21.57 1.69
CA VAL A 19 -10.27 21.10 0.53
C VAL A 19 -9.56 19.79 0.86
N GLU A 20 -8.99 19.69 2.06
CA GLU A 20 -8.34 18.47 2.55
C GLU A 20 -9.33 17.31 2.69
N ALA A 21 -10.55 17.57 3.19
CA ALA A 21 -11.61 16.58 3.24
C ALA A 21 -12.04 16.08 1.85
N GLU A 22 -12.21 17.00 0.88
CA GLU A 22 -12.51 16.63 -0.52
C GLU A 22 -11.39 15.78 -1.13
N ARG A 23 -10.13 16.17 -0.91
CA ARG A 23 -8.95 15.41 -1.37
C ARG A 23 -8.91 14.02 -0.77
N ALA A 24 -9.21 13.88 0.53
CA ALA A 24 -9.26 12.59 1.21
C ALA A 24 -10.34 11.66 0.62
N GLU A 25 -11.55 12.17 0.41
CA GLU A 25 -12.65 11.40 -0.17
C GLU A 25 -12.33 10.97 -1.61
N ARG A 26 -11.80 11.91 -2.41
CA ARG A 26 -11.39 11.63 -3.78
C ARG A 26 -10.27 10.60 -3.85
N ALA A 27 -9.25 10.71 -2.99
CA ALA A 27 -8.18 9.73 -2.91
C ALA A 27 -8.72 8.35 -2.55
N ALA A 28 -9.60 8.24 -1.56
CA ALA A 28 -10.19 6.96 -1.17
C ALA A 28 -10.92 6.28 -2.34
N ALA A 29 -11.70 7.05 -3.12
CA ALA A 29 -12.40 6.52 -4.29
C ALA A 29 -11.45 6.07 -5.42
N ILE A 30 -10.34 6.78 -5.63
CA ILE A 30 -9.32 6.41 -6.62
C ILE A 30 -8.58 5.15 -6.15
N MET A 31 -8.08 5.13 -4.91
CA MET A 31 -7.29 4.01 -4.37
C MET A 31 -8.11 2.73 -4.28
N ASP A 32 -9.41 2.80 -3.95
CA ASP A 32 -10.27 1.62 -3.95
C ASP A 32 -10.39 1.01 -5.35
N ARG A 33 -10.61 1.86 -6.37
CA ARG A 33 -10.63 1.44 -7.77
C ARG A 33 -9.30 0.83 -8.21
N GLU A 34 -8.18 1.49 -7.89
CA GLU A 34 -6.86 1.01 -8.30
C GLU A 34 -6.50 -0.31 -7.62
N SER A 35 -6.84 -0.48 -6.34
CA SER A 35 -6.66 -1.76 -5.65
C SER A 35 -7.43 -2.90 -6.32
N ALA A 36 -8.61 -2.63 -6.90
CA ALA A 36 -9.39 -3.64 -7.61
C ALA A 36 -8.79 -4.03 -8.97
N ALA A 37 -7.92 -3.19 -9.55
CA ALA A 37 -7.25 -3.45 -10.82
C ALA A 37 -6.01 -4.37 -10.67
N TYR A 38 -5.61 -4.67 -9.43
CA TYR A 38 -4.54 -5.61 -9.15
C TYR A 38 -5.01 -7.07 -9.14
N ALA A 39 -4.24 -7.93 -9.80
CA ALA A 39 -4.36 -9.37 -9.71
C ALA A 39 -3.05 -9.96 -9.18
N PHE A 40 -3.13 -10.70 -8.07
CA PHE A 40 -1.98 -11.40 -7.51
C PHE A 40 -2.15 -12.91 -7.64
N GLN A 41 -1.05 -13.57 -8.00
CA GLN A 41 -0.94 -15.02 -8.13
C GLN A 41 0.14 -15.53 -7.17
N ILE A 42 -0.16 -16.61 -6.46
CA ILE A 42 0.74 -17.25 -5.48
C ILE A 42 1.29 -18.55 -6.08
N ASP A 43 2.62 -18.66 -6.08
CA ASP A 43 3.48 -19.62 -6.80
C ASP A 43 3.15 -19.77 -8.29
N SER A 44 2.08 -20.48 -8.61
CA SER A 44 1.42 -20.56 -9.92
C SER A 44 0.02 -21.19 -9.81
N ALA A 45 -0.47 -21.39 -8.59
CA ALA A 45 -1.66 -22.21 -8.32
C ALA A 45 -2.85 -21.37 -7.84
N SER A 46 -2.62 -20.45 -6.90
CA SER A 46 -3.71 -19.74 -6.21
C SER A 46 -3.79 -18.27 -6.60
N LYS A 47 -4.96 -17.84 -7.07
CA LYS A 47 -5.25 -16.42 -7.31
C LYS A 47 -5.75 -15.79 -6.01
N ALA A 48 -5.08 -14.73 -5.56
CA ALA A 48 -5.51 -14.00 -4.38
C ALA A 48 -6.76 -13.15 -4.68
N LYS A 49 -7.70 -13.11 -3.73
CA LYS A 49 -8.90 -12.28 -3.79
C LYS A 49 -8.71 -11.04 -2.94
N ARG A 50 -9.02 -9.87 -3.49
CA ARG A 50 -9.02 -8.61 -2.73
C ARG A 50 -10.14 -8.65 -1.69
N HIS A 51 -9.82 -8.28 -0.45
CA HIS A 51 -10.83 -7.97 0.56
C HIS A 51 -11.70 -6.80 0.06
N PRO A 52 -13.04 -6.85 0.23
CA PRO A 52 -13.94 -5.85 -0.37
C PRO A 52 -13.75 -4.45 0.23
N GLU A 53 -13.37 -4.35 1.49
CA GLU A 53 -13.21 -3.08 2.21
C GLU A 53 -11.75 -2.70 2.38
N THR A 54 -11.47 -1.39 2.33
CA THR A 54 -10.19 -0.81 2.76
C THR A 54 -10.02 -1.01 4.26
N LEU A 55 -8.89 -1.57 4.68
CA LEU A 55 -8.63 -1.88 6.10
C LEU A 55 -8.30 -0.64 6.93
N LEU A 56 -7.66 0.35 6.30
CA LEU A 56 -7.28 1.61 6.93
C LEU A 56 -7.29 2.73 5.90
N LYS A 57 -7.89 3.86 6.23
CA LYS A 57 -7.71 5.13 5.50
C LYS A 57 -6.77 6.01 6.31
N TRP A 58 -5.82 6.66 5.64
CA TRP A 58 -4.80 7.46 6.32
C TRP A 58 -4.45 8.72 5.53
N SER A 59 -3.85 9.69 6.22
CA SER A 59 -3.24 10.88 5.64
C SER A 59 -1.86 11.11 6.24
N ASN A 60 -0.99 11.86 5.54
CA ASN A 60 0.31 12.24 6.05
C ASN A 60 0.57 13.75 5.91
N PRO A 61 -0.10 14.59 6.72
CA PRO A 61 0.01 16.05 6.65
C PRO A 61 1.41 16.58 7.01
N ALA A 62 2.27 15.76 7.63
CA ALA A 62 3.65 16.16 7.95
C ALA A 62 4.54 16.25 6.70
N GLU A 63 4.25 15.43 5.68
CA GLU A 63 5.00 15.38 4.41
C GLU A 63 4.29 16.12 3.26
N GLY A 64 3.00 16.44 3.44
CA GLY A 64 2.22 17.22 2.49
C GLY A 64 0.75 16.81 2.45
N SER A 65 0.05 17.17 1.38
CA SER A 65 -1.34 16.75 1.19
C SER A 65 -1.36 15.35 0.56
N ILE A 66 -1.27 14.33 1.40
CA ILE A 66 -1.17 12.91 0.99
C ILE A 66 -2.28 12.11 1.65
N TYR A 67 -2.97 11.30 0.86
CA TYR A 67 -4.10 10.48 1.30
C TYR A 67 -4.01 9.08 0.70
N GLY A 68 -4.25 8.07 1.53
CA GLY A 68 -4.09 6.68 1.13
C GLY A 68 -4.98 5.69 1.86
N GLY A 69 -4.86 4.45 1.42
CA GLY A 69 -5.57 3.30 1.95
C GLY A 69 -4.69 2.06 2.05
N VAL A 70 -4.99 1.20 3.02
CA VAL A 70 -4.42 -0.15 3.14
C VAL A 70 -5.42 -1.17 2.63
N TYR A 71 -4.96 -2.02 1.72
CA TYR A 71 -5.74 -3.06 1.05
C TYR A 71 -5.11 -4.43 1.29
N LEU A 72 -5.95 -5.46 1.28
CA LEU A 72 -5.53 -6.82 1.58
C LEU A 72 -6.00 -7.79 0.50
N TRP A 73 -5.15 -8.73 0.13
CA TRP A 73 -5.50 -9.86 -0.71
C TRP A 73 -5.25 -11.16 0.03
N THR A 74 -6.18 -12.10 -0.14
CA THR A 74 -6.22 -13.37 0.58
C THR A 74 -6.36 -14.56 -0.34
N VAL A 75 -5.78 -15.70 0.03
CA VAL A 75 -6.10 -17.03 -0.52
C VAL A 75 -6.76 -17.83 0.60
N ASP A 76 -7.98 -18.32 0.38
CA ASP A 76 -8.76 -19.05 1.39
C ASP A 76 -8.77 -18.34 2.75
N GLU A 77 -9.11 -17.04 2.73
CA GLU A 77 -9.16 -16.12 3.89
C GLU A 77 -7.80 -15.83 4.56
N ARG A 78 -6.72 -16.51 4.16
CA ARG A 78 -5.35 -16.22 4.63
C ARG A 78 -4.77 -15.00 3.91
N PRO A 79 -4.31 -13.96 4.62
CA PRO A 79 -3.58 -12.85 4.04
C PRO A 79 -2.31 -13.32 3.31
N VAL A 80 -2.13 -12.86 2.08
CA VAL A 80 -0.93 -13.17 1.26
C VAL A 80 -0.25 -11.93 0.70
N VAL A 81 -0.98 -10.83 0.51
CA VAL A 81 -0.44 -9.53 0.10
C VAL A 81 -1.16 -8.44 0.87
N ALA A 82 -0.41 -7.45 1.35
CA ALA A 82 -0.97 -6.18 1.78
C ALA A 82 -0.37 -5.05 0.92
N GLY A 83 -1.17 -4.03 0.64
CA GLY A 83 -0.77 -2.90 -0.19
C GLY A 83 -1.16 -1.58 0.44
N SER A 84 -0.24 -0.61 0.43
CA SER A 84 -0.50 0.79 0.73
C SER A 84 -0.54 1.57 -0.57
N LEU A 85 -1.72 2.07 -0.94
CA LEU A 85 -1.92 2.85 -2.16
C LEU A 85 -2.29 4.27 -1.75
N TYR A 86 -1.65 5.28 -2.35
CA TYR A 86 -1.86 6.68 -2.00
C TYR A 86 -1.66 7.66 -3.14
N GLN A 87 -2.34 8.81 -3.02
CA GLN A 87 -2.27 9.95 -3.94
C GLN A 87 -1.61 11.14 -3.23
N TRP A 88 -0.63 11.75 -3.90
CA TRP A 88 -0.09 13.06 -3.53
C TRP A 88 -0.88 14.16 -4.21
N TYR A 89 -1.22 15.21 -3.48
CA TYR A 89 -1.73 16.47 -4.03
C TYR A 89 -0.73 17.62 -3.89
N SER A 90 0.16 17.54 -2.90
CA SER A 90 1.30 18.45 -2.74
C SER A 90 2.38 17.80 -1.87
N PRO A 91 3.68 18.05 -2.13
CA PRO A 91 4.25 18.85 -3.23
C PRO A 91 4.29 18.09 -4.57
N HIS A 92 3.87 16.82 -4.58
CA HIS A 92 3.82 15.98 -5.76
C HIS A 92 2.38 15.75 -6.22
N THR A 93 2.22 15.21 -7.42
CA THR A 93 0.91 14.91 -8.01
C THR A 93 0.78 13.44 -8.45
N HIS A 94 1.75 12.60 -8.09
CA HIS A 94 1.75 11.20 -8.48
C HIS A 94 0.96 10.33 -7.51
N ARG A 95 0.72 9.10 -7.97
CA ARG A 95 0.23 7.99 -7.13
C ARG A 95 1.40 7.07 -6.83
N SER A 96 1.29 6.36 -5.73
CA SER A 96 2.30 5.40 -5.29
C SER A 96 1.59 4.18 -4.72
N HIS A 97 2.02 3.01 -5.18
CA HIS A 97 1.50 1.72 -4.75
C HIS A 97 2.67 0.91 -4.18
N GLU A 98 2.57 0.57 -2.91
CA GLU A 98 3.59 -0.17 -2.18
C GLU A 98 2.99 -1.49 -1.73
N PHE A 99 3.73 -2.59 -1.94
CA PHE A 99 3.25 -3.94 -1.63
C PHE A 99 4.21 -4.69 -0.72
N VAL A 100 3.66 -5.49 0.17
CA VAL A 100 4.38 -6.45 0.99
C VAL A 100 3.79 -7.85 0.79
N SER A 101 4.67 -8.83 0.60
CA SER A 101 4.29 -10.25 0.61
C SER A 101 4.15 -10.74 2.04
N LEU A 102 3.05 -11.41 2.35
CA LEU A 102 2.73 -12.00 3.65
C LEU A 102 2.70 -13.53 3.57
N THR A 103 3.28 -14.11 2.52
CA THR A 103 3.34 -15.57 2.32
C THR A 103 4.79 -16.05 2.26
N ALA A 104 4.98 -17.34 2.52
CA ALA A 104 6.26 -18.01 2.31
C ALA A 104 6.50 -18.38 0.82
N ASP A 105 5.46 -18.27 0.01
CA ASP A 105 5.43 -18.65 -1.40
C ASP A 105 5.81 -17.47 -2.31
N ALA A 106 6.13 -17.74 -3.58
CA ALA A 106 6.38 -16.70 -4.56
C ALA A 106 5.09 -15.94 -4.89
N VAL A 107 5.21 -14.65 -5.22
CA VAL A 107 4.08 -13.79 -5.58
C VAL A 107 4.36 -13.07 -6.89
N SER A 108 3.45 -13.17 -7.84
CA SER A 108 3.42 -12.29 -9.00
C SER A 108 2.19 -11.38 -8.96
N GLY A 109 2.37 -10.14 -9.39
CA GLY A 109 1.37 -9.10 -9.40
C GLY A 109 1.25 -8.44 -10.75
N GLU A 110 0.01 -8.36 -11.24
CA GLU A 110 -0.36 -7.63 -12.44
C GLU A 110 -1.23 -6.44 -12.06
N TYR A 111 -1.05 -5.34 -12.79
CA TYR A 111 -1.92 -4.16 -12.74
C TYR A 111 -2.50 -3.96 -14.14
N GLU A 112 -3.82 -4.00 -14.26
CA GLU A 112 -4.51 -3.91 -15.56
C GLU A 112 -3.97 -4.93 -16.60
N GLY A 113 -3.62 -6.13 -16.13
CA GLY A 113 -3.07 -7.21 -16.95
C GLY A 113 -1.60 -7.04 -17.36
N GLN A 114 -0.91 -6.02 -16.87
CA GLN A 114 0.53 -5.83 -17.08
C GLN A 114 1.31 -6.31 -15.85
N PRO A 115 2.37 -7.12 -16.00
CA PRO A 115 3.19 -7.53 -14.87
C PRO A 115 3.94 -6.33 -14.29
N VAL A 116 3.72 -6.04 -13.01
CA VAL A 116 4.33 -4.89 -12.31
C VAL A 116 5.07 -5.28 -11.04
N TRP A 117 4.86 -6.50 -10.54
CA TRP A 117 5.51 -6.98 -9.34
C TRP A 117 5.80 -8.48 -9.44
N ASN A 118 6.99 -8.88 -9.02
CA ASN A 118 7.40 -10.29 -9.01
C ASN A 118 8.39 -10.54 -7.87
N VAL A 119 7.98 -11.34 -6.89
CA VAL A 119 8.77 -11.67 -5.71
C VAL A 119 8.94 -13.17 -5.63
N GLN A 120 10.18 -13.62 -5.83
CA GLN A 120 10.54 -15.04 -5.82
C GLN A 120 11.00 -15.52 -4.44
N GLN A 121 11.24 -14.61 -3.51
CA GLN A 121 11.66 -14.92 -2.15
C GLN A 121 10.46 -14.87 -1.19
N PRO A 122 10.42 -15.73 -0.16
CA PRO A 122 9.41 -15.67 0.89
C PRO A 122 9.31 -14.27 1.51
N GLY A 123 8.09 -13.73 1.61
CA GLY A 123 7.83 -12.47 2.32
C GLY A 123 7.83 -12.64 3.84
N ILE A 124 7.56 -13.87 4.30
CA ILE A 124 7.61 -14.25 5.72
C ILE A 124 8.36 -15.56 5.93
N THR A 125 8.77 -15.80 7.17
CA THR A 125 9.32 -17.09 7.61
C THR A 125 8.57 -17.54 8.86
N TRP A 126 7.96 -18.72 8.80
CA TRP A 126 7.31 -19.32 9.96
C TRP A 126 8.35 -19.77 10.99
N ARG A 127 8.05 -19.51 12.27
CA ARG A 127 8.85 -19.97 13.39
C ARG A 127 7.93 -20.65 14.40
N GLU A 128 8.35 -21.80 14.91
CA GLU A 128 7.65 -22.47 15.99
C GLU A 128 7.73 -21.63 17.28
N LEU A 129 6.62 -21.53 17.98
CA LEU A 129 6.53 -20.90 19.29
C LEU A 129 6.50 -21.99 20.36
N ASN A 130 7.68 -22.38 20.83
CA ASN A 130 7.84 -23.53 21.73
C ASN A 130 7.21 -23.34 23.12
N ASP A 131 7.00 -22.08 23.55
CA ASP A 131 6.46 -21.73 24.87
C ASP A 131 5.06 -21.10 24.82
N ALA A 132 4.30 -21.34 23.74
CA ALA A 132 2.94 -20.82 23.63
C ALA A 132 2.03 -21.43 24.74
N PRO A 133 1.27 -20.60 25.49
CA PRO A 133 0.27 -21.11 26.42
C PRO A 133 -0.74 -21.99 25.69
N ARG A 134 -1.12 -23.11 26.31
CA ARG A 134 -2.20 -23.98 25.82
C ARG A 134 -3.57 -23.41 26.12
#